data_AF-A0A1J9PE95-F1
#
_entry.id   AF-A0A1J9PE95-F1
#
_cell.length_a   1.000
_cell.length_b   1.000
_cell.length_c   1.000
_cell.angle_alpha   90.00
_cell.angle_beta   90.00
_cell.angle_gamma   90.00
#
_symmetry.space_group_name_H-M   'P 1'
#
loop_
_entity.id
_entity.type
_entity.pdbx_description
1 polymer ?
#
loop_
_entity_poly.entity_id
_entity_poly.type
_entity_poly.pdbx_seq_one_letter_code
_entity_poly.pdbx_strand_id
1 'polypeptide(L)'
;MAHTQNHTPVKSSEQPASSQQSTTPLLSNSISKPEPESVVLTTPTRYSEKHERMIKTLSSKISTLNSEILKTEALLSEAHTKLNPPNIKAADTDGNTDRDTAAPKDPAAIVQRHIRLLHEYNEIKDIGQGLMGLVAEARGVRHVDVQREFGVGDGD
;
A
#
# COMPACT_ATOMS: atom_id res chain seq x y z
N MET A 1 42.28 -13.17 -5.24
CA MET A 1 41.76 -13.94 -6.41
C MET A 1 40.25 -13.88 -6.35
N ALA A 2 39.43 -13.41 -7.28
CA ALA A 2 39.49 -12.73 -8.59
C ALA A 2 38.09 -12.03 -8.73
N HIS A 3 37.97 -10.73 -9.03
CA HIS A 3 37.60 -10.14 -10.35
C HIS A 3 36.50 -10.93 -11.11
N THR A 4 35.33 -10.40 -11.50
CA THR A 4 34.97 -9.21 -12.35
C THR A 4 33.42 -8.99 -12.31
N GLN A 5 32.86 -7.76 -12.19
CA GLN A 5 32.42 -6.77 -13.24
C GLN A 5 31.27 -7.25 -14.17
N ASN A 6 30.24 -6.51 -14.64
CA ASN A 6 29.83 -5.08 -14.77
C ASN A 6 28.30 -5.03 -15.09
N HIS A 7 27.48 -4.02 -14.69
CA HIS A 7 27.08 -2.78 -15.43
C HIS A 7 26.87 -2.98 -16.97
N THR A 8 25.87 -2.51 -17.73
CA THR A 8 24.83 -1.44 -17.66
C THR A 8 23.96 -1.55 -18.97
N PRO A 9 22.88 -0.76 -19.17
CA PRO A 9 21.90 -0.93 -20.25
C PRO A 9 22.27 -0.21 -21.56
N VAL A 10 21.61 -0.57 -22.67
CA VAL A 10 21.82 0.05 -24.00
C VAL A 10 20.56 0.79 -24.47
N LYS A 11 20.77 2.05 -24.88
CA LYS A 11 19.84 2.99 -25.54
C LYS A 11 20.50 3.47 -26.86
N SER A 12 19.66 3.85 -27.84
CA SER A 12 19.96 4.63 -29.08
C SER A 12 20.62 3.83 -30.19
N SER A 13 20.48 4.07 -31.50
CA SER A 13 19.72 4.92 -32.45
C SER A 13 19.86 4.13 -33.79
N GLU A 14 19.19 4.32 -34.92
CA GLU A 14 19.39 5.44 -35.85
C GLU A 14 18.72 5.09 -37.19
N GLN A 15 18.20 6.12 -37.83
CA GLN A 15 17.64 6.22 -39.17
C GLN A 15 18.75 6.11 -40.25
N PRO A 16 18.39 5.92 -41.53
CA PRO A 16 18.99 6.81 -42.54
C PRO A 16 17.99 7.34 -43.56
N ALA A 17 18.26 8.57 -44.03
CA ALA A 17 17.61 9.23 -45.14
C ALA A 17 18.45 9.07 -46.43
N SER A 18 17.81 9.03 -47.61
CA SER A 18 18.29 9.73 -48.81
C SER A 18 17.24 9.75 -49.93
N SER A 19 17.15 10.91 -50.58
CA SER A 19 16.24 11.35 -51.64
C SER A 19 16.53 10.73 -53.03
N GLN A 20 15.54 10.74 -53.94
CA GLN A 20 15.64 11.41 -55.26
C GLN A 20 14.32 11.32 -56.08
N GLN A 21 14.00 12.44 -56.74
CA GLN A 21 12.91 12.68 -57.68
C GLN A 21 13.10 11.89 -59.00
N SER A 22 12.00 11.57 -59.71
CA SER A 22 11.74 12.05 -61.09
C SER A 22 10.57 11.32 -61.80
N THR A 23 9.84 12.12 -62.60
CA THR A 23 9.06 11.81 -63.82
C THR A 23 7.69 11.13 -63.74
N THR A 24 6.67 11.95 -64.00
CA THR A 24 5.42 11.62 -64.71
C THR A 24 5.70 11.11 -66.13
N PRO A 25 4.74 10.40 -66.76
CA PRO A 25 3.89 11.11 -67.72
C PRO A 25 2.40 10.78 -67.60
N LEU A 26 1.59 11.79 -67.94
CA LEU A 26 0.18 11.69 -68.26
C LEU A 26 -0.05 10.69 -69.41
N LEU A 27 -1.16 9.96 -69.36
CA LEU A 27 -2.02 9.75 -70.52
C LEU A 27 -3.47 9.53 -70.07
N SER A 28 -4.31 10.39 -70.59
CA SER A 28 -5.76 10.50 -70.53
C SER A 28 -6.50 9.24 -70.97
N ASN A 29 -7.58 8.89 -70.28
CA ASN A 29 -8.83 8.59 -70.98
C ASN A 29 -10.06 8.81 -70.08
N SER A 30 -10.87 9.79 -70.46
CA SER A 30 -12.23 9.99 -69.97
C SER A 30 -13.18 9.05 -70.71
N ILE A 31 -14.09 8.34 -70.02
CA ILE A 31 -15.50 8.18 -70.44
C ILE A 31 -16.35 7.35 -69.44
N SER A 32 -17.54 7.92 -69.16
CA SER A 32 -18.80 7.34 -68.66
C SER A 32 -18.98 6.93 -67.19
N LYS A 33 -19.65 7.85 -66.46
CA LYS A 33 -20.79 7.64 -65.53
C LYS A 33 -21.84 6.66 -66.16
N PRO A 34 -22.63 5.83 -65.43
CA PRO A 34 -23.29 6.15 -64.18
C PRO A 34 -23.29 5.10 -63.05
N GLU A 35 -23.31 5.63 -61.83
CA GLU A 35 -23.88 5.00 -60.63
C GLU A 35 -25.34 4.59 -60.92
N PRO A 36 -25.80 3.43 -60.41
CA PRO A 36 -26.61 3.53 -59.20
C PRO A 36 -26.27 2.47 -58.14
N GLU A 37 -26.39 2.90 -56.90
CA GLU A 37 -27.01 2.16 -55.81
C GLU A 37 -26.14 1.18 -54.98
N SER A 38 -25.81 1.68 -53.78
CA SER A 38 -26.23 1.05 -52.52
C SER A 38 -25.66 -0.35 -52.24
N VAL A 39 -24.36 -0.41 -51.98
CA VAL A 39 -23.82 -1.49 -51.15
C VAL A 39 -24.00 -1.08 -49.68
N VAL A 40 -25.17 -1.38 -49.13
CA VAL A 40 -25.42 -1.38 -47.69
C VAL A 40 -24.45 -2.38 -47.06
N LEU A 41 -23.36 -1.87 -46.48
CA LEU A 41 -22.42 -2.63 -45.69
C LEU A 41 -23.06 -2.93 -44.32
N THR A 42 -23.88 -3.98 -44.25
CA THR A 42 -24.45 -4.45 -42.98
C THR A 42 -23.76 -5.73 -42.49
N THR A 43 -23.11 -5.54 -41.34
CA THR A 43 -22.64 -6.50 -40.31
C THR A 43 -21.17 -6.95 -40.37
N PRO A 44 -20.41 -6.63 -39.30
CA PRO A 44 -20.35 -7.51 -38.12
C PRO A 44 -20.73 -6.78 -36.82
N THR A 45 -21.95 -6.23 -36.73
CA THR A 45 -22.40 -5.40 -35.60
C THR A 45 -22.47 -6.16 -34.28
N ARG A 46 -22.82 -7.45 -34.30
CA ARG A 46 -23.05 -8.25 -33.08
C ARG A 46 -21.79 -8.49 -32.24
N TYR A 47 -20.63 -8.62 -32.89
CA TYR A 47 -19.35 -8.78 -32.18
C TYR A 47 -18.91 -7.47 -31.52
N SER A 48 -19.10 -6.35 -32.23
CA SER A 48 -18.84 -5.00 -31.73
C SER A 48 -19.72 -4.65 -30.53
N GLU A 49 -21.02 -5.00 -30.55
CA GLU A 49 -21.93 -4.73 -29.43
C GLU A 49 -21.53 -5.48 -28.15
N LYS A 50 -21.12 -6.76 -28.27
CA LYS A 50 -20.64 -7.53 -27.10
C LYS A 50 -19.40 -6.88 -26.51
N HIS A 51 -18.47 -6.46 -27.36
CA HIS A 51 -17.25 -5.77 -26.95
C HIS A 51 -17.56 -4.41 -26.31
N GLU A 52 -18.51 -3.64 -26.87
CA GLU A 52 -18.94 -2.37 -26.31
C GLU A 52 -19.60 -2.53 -24.94
N ARG A 53 -20.46 -3.54 -24.75
CA ARG A 53 -21.03 -3.88 -23.44
C ARG A 53 -19.95 -4.28 -22.44
N MET A 54 -18.95 -5.04 -22.89
CA MET A 54 -17.81 -5.42 -22.05
C MET A 54 -16.97 -4.20 -21.66
N ILE A 55 -16.64 -3.32 -22.61
CA ILE A 55 -15.94 -2.05 -22.34
C ILE A 55 -16.74 -1.22 -21.34
N LYS A 56 -18.05 -1.02 -21.55
CA LYS A 56 -18.91 -0.27 -20.62
C LYS A 56 -18.89 -0.87 -19.22
N THR A 57 -18.92 -2.20 -19.12
CA THR A 57 -18.86 -2.93 -17.85
C THR A 57 -17.50 -2.80 -17.18
N LEU A 58 -16.41 -2.82 -17.94
CA LEU A 58 -15.06 -2.63 -17.41
C LEU A 58 -14.84 -1.19 -16.98
N SER A 59 -15.25 -0.22 -17.79
CA SER A 59 -15.17 1.20 -17.45
C SER A 59 -15.99 1.54 -16.21
N SER A 60 -17.19 0.96 -16.05
CA SER A 60 -17.96 1.15 -14.82
C SER A 60 -17.24 0.55 -13.61
N LYS A 61 -16.69 -0.67 -13.72
CA LYS A 61 -15.89 -1.29 -12.65
C LYS A 61 -14.64 -0.47 -12.30
N ILE A 62 -13.92 0.05 -13.29
CA ILE A 62 -12.77 0.93 -13.10
C ILE A 62 -13.20 2.20 -12.36
N SER A 63 -14.33 2.81 -12.75
CA SER A 63 -14.86 3.99 -12.07
C SER A 63 -15.24 3.68 -10.62
N THR A 64 -15.87 2.53 -10.36
CA THR A 64 -16.22 2.10 -9.00
C THR A 64 -14.96 1.90 -8.16
N LEU A 65 -13.98 1.14 -8.65
CA LEU A 65 -12.72 0.89 -7.94
C LEU A 65 -11.95 2.19 -7.68
N ASN A 66 -11.89 3.11 -8.64
CA ASN A 66 -11.25 4.41 -8.43
C ASN A 66 -11.98 5.22 -7.35
N SER A 67 -13.31 5.18 -7.30
CA SER A 67 -14.06 5.86 -6.24
C SER A 67 -13.79 5.25 -4.86
N GLU A 68 -13.62 3.93 -4.79
CA GLU A 68 -13.29 3.21 -3.56
C GLU A 68 -11.86 3.53 -3.10
N ILE A 69 -10.90 3.54 -4.03
CA ILE A 69 -9.51 3.94 -3.74
C ILE A 69 -9.49 5.33 -3.12
N LEU A 70 -10.10 6.33 -3.77
CA LEU A 70 -10.15 7.70 -3.26
C LEU A 70 -10.79 7.79 -1.87
N LYS A 71 -11.87 7.04 -1.64
CA LYS A 71 -12.51 6.96 -0.32
C LYS A 71 -11.57 6.37 0.73
N THR A 72 -10.87 5.29 0.41
CA THR A 72 -9.93 4.64 1.35
C THR A 72 -8.70 5.50 1.64
N GLU A 73 -8.17 6.20 0.64
CA GLU A 73 -7.05 7.12 0.79
C GLU A 73 -7.42 8.30 1.70
N ALA A 74 -8.63 8.86 1.55
CA ALA A 74 -9.12 9.93 2.42
C ALA A 74 -9.21 9.47 3.89
N LEU A 75 -9.77 8.28 4.13
CA LEU A 75 -9.86 7.70 5.47
C LEU A 75 -8.49 7.40 6.08
N LEU A 76 -7.54 6.90 5.29
CA LEU A 76 -6.16 6.67 5.74
C LEU A 76 -5.48 7.99 6.14
N SER A 77 -5.60 9.03 5.32
CA SER A 77 -5.06 10.36 5.63
C SER A 77 -5.64 10.91 6.94
N GLU A 78 -6.96 10.81 7.13
CA GLU A 78 -7.61 11.21 8.38
C GLU A 78 -7.06 10.43 9.59
N ALA A 79 -6.93 9.11 9.50
CA ALA A 79 -6.39 8.27 10.56
C ALA A 79 -4.93 8.63 10.91
N HIS A 80 -4.09 8.88 9.90
CA HIS A 80 -2.69 9.27 10.11
C HIS A 80 -2.56 10.62 10.83
N THR A 81 -3.41 11.61 10.52
CA THR A 81 -3.39 12.90 11.24
C THR A 81 -3.75 12.75 12.73
N LYS A 82 -4.67 11.83 13.07
CA LYS A 82 -5.06 11.53 14.46
C LYS A 82 -3.94 10.89 15.27
N LEU A 83 -3.08 10.08 14.63
CA LEU A 83 -1.97 9.39 15.29
C LEU A 83 -0.75 10.30 15.53
N ASN A 84 -0.59 11.38 14.77
CA ASN A 84 0.52 12.31 14.92
C ASN A 84 0.01 13.77 15.02
N PRO A 85 -0.62 14.15 16.14
CA PRO A 85 -1.12 15.51 16.31
C PRO A 85 0.06 16.51 16.26
N PRO A 86 -0.03 17.57 15.44
CA PRO A 86 1.09 18.47 15.19
C PRO A 86 1.54 19.37 16.37
N ASN A 87 1.04 19.16 17.60
CA ASN A 87 1.23 20.10 18.71
C ASN A 87 1.68 19.51 20.06
N ILE A 88 2.54 18.49 20.07
CA ILE A 88 3.22 18.05 21.32
C ILE A 88 4.74 18.11 21.15
N LYS A 89 5.24 19.34 21.04
CA LYS A 89 6.67 19.68 21.16
C LYS A 89 6.78 21.06 21.83
N ALA A 90 6.59 21.13 23.16
CA ALA A 90 7.19 22.15 24.05
C ALA A 90 6.44 22.20 25.40
N ALA A 91 6.66 21.24 26.28
CA ALA A 91 6.64 21.48 27.73
C ALA A 91 7.39 20.34 28.39
N ASP A 92 8.55 20.69 28.97
CA ASP A 92 9.24 19.98 30.04
C ASP A 92 10.01 18.71 29.62
N THR A 93 11.20 18.93 29.06
CA THR A 93 12.27 17.93 29.02
C THR A 93 13.25 18.23 30.14
N ASP A 94 13.23 17.42 31.20
CA ASP A 94 14.39 17.18 32.05
C ASP A 94 14.72 15.67 32.01
N GLY A 95 16.01 15.37 31.88
CA GLY A 95 16.58 14.05 32.16
C GLY A 95 16.36 12.91 31.16
N ASN A 96 17.23 12.83 30.15
CA ASN A 96 17.69 11.57 29.52
C ASN A 96 16.64 10.67 28.83
N THR A 97 16.37 10.89 27.54
CA THR A 97 15.72 9.89 26.69
C THR A 97 16.33 9.90 25.30
N ASP A 98 16.78 8.72 24.87
CA ASP A 98 17.26 8.45 23.53
C ASP A 98 16.32 9.05 22.48
N ARG A 99 16.89 9.96 21.71
CA ARG A 99 16.22 10.74 20.70
C ARG A 99 15.98 9.89 19.45
N ASP A 100 14.96 9.04 19.47
CA ASP A 100 14.23 8.68 18.24
C ASP A 100 13.35 9.86 17.84
N THR A 101 14.03 10.83 17.25
CA THR A 101 13.50 12.05 16.67
C THR A 101 12.53 11.75 15.53
N ALA A 102 11.25 12.05 15.78
CA ALA A 102 10.37 12.74 14.83
C ALA A 102 10.19 12.13 13.43
N ALA A 103 10.29 10.81 13.27
CA ALA A 103 9.71 10.13 12.12
C ALA A 103 8.18 9.99 12.32
N PRO A 104 7.36 10.06 11.25
CA PRO A 104 5.95 9.70 11.35
C PRO A 104 5.85 8.29 11.95
N LYS A 105 5.20 8.18 13.10
CA LYS A 105 5.09 6.89 13.80
C LYS A 105 4.28 5.95 12.90
N ASP A 106 4.93 4.94 12.36
CA ASP A 106 4.25 3.89 11.61
C ASP A 106 3.20 3.22 12.51
N PRO A 107 1.89 3.27 12.16
CA PRO A 107 0.84 2.66 12.96
C PRO A 107 1.08 1.17 13.19
N ALA A 108 1.62 0.46 12.19
CA ALA A 108 1.91 -0.96 12.31
C ALA A 108 2.98 -1.22 13.38
N ALA A 109 4.06 -0.44 13.36
CA ALA A 109 5.11 -0.50 14.38
C ALA A 109 4.59 -0.17 15.79
N ILE A 110 3.69 0.82 15.94
CA ILE A 110 3.08 1.15 17.24
C ILE A 110 2.29 -0.05 17.79
N VAL A 111 1.41 -0.61 16.98
CA VAL A 111 0.56 -1.75 17.37
C VAL A 111 1.44 -2.95 17.70
N GLN A 112 2.43 -3.27 16.87
CA GLN A 112 3.34 -4.38 17.11
C GLN A 112 4.13 -4.22 18.40
N ARG A 113 4.64 -3.01 18.69
CA ARG A 113 5.32 -2.72 19.96
C ARG A 113 4.37 -2.91 21.14
N HIS A 114 3.13 -2.44 21.05
CA HIS A 114 2.16 -2.58 22.13
C HIS A 114 1.77 -4.04 22.36
N ILE A 115 1.53 -4.82 21.29
CA ILE A 115 1.30 -6.27 21.37
C ILE A 115 2.45 -6.94 22.11
N ARG A 116 3.70 -6.65 21.72
CA ARG A 116 4.87 -7.24 22.36
C ARG A 116 4.94 -6.93 23.85
N LEU A 117 4.78 -5.67 24.23
CA LEU A 117 4.82 -5.26 25.64
C LEU A 117 3.73 -5.91 26.47
N LEU A 118 2.52 -6.06 25.93
CA LEU A 118 1.42 -6.75 26.61
C LEU A 118 1.72 -8.24 26.80
N HIS A 119 2.33 -8.90 25.81
CA HIS A 119 2.71 -10.30 25.94
C HIS A 119 3.81 -10.47 26.99
N GLU A 120 4.90 -9.69 26.89
CA GLU A 120 6.00 -9.75 27.85
C GLU A 120 5.52 -9.46 29.28
N TYR A 121 4.63 -8.48 29.46
CA TYR A 121 4.01 -8.20 30.77
C TYR A 121 3.19 -9.39 31.27
N ASN A 122 2.27 -9.94 30.46
CA ASN A 122 1.43 -11.05 30.88
C ASN A 122 2.27 -12.29 31.23
N GLU A 123 3.29 -12.60 30.44
CA GLU A 123 4.20 -13.73 30.70
C GLU A 123 4.91 -13.58 32.04
N ILE A 124 5.51 -12.42 32.30
CA ILE A 124 6.21 -12.17 33.57
C ILE A 124 5.23 -12.17 34.74
N LYS A 125 4.05 -11.58 34.56
CA LYS A 125 3.01 -11.54 35.58
C LYS A 125 2.56 -12.95 35.97
N ASP A 126 2.26 -13.81 35.00
CA ASP A 126 1.78 -15.17 35.25
C ASP A 126 2.85 -16.03 35.92
N ILE A 127 4.12 -15.90 35.50
CA ILE A 127 5.26 -16.53 36.17
C ILE A 127 5.38 -16.03 37.61
N GLY A 128 5.33 -14.72 37.82
CA GLY A 128 5.43 -14.10 39.14
C GLY A 128 4.31 -14.57 40.08
N GLN A 129 3.06 -14.54 39.63
CA GLN A 129 1.92 -15.01 40.40
C GLN A 129 2.02 -16.51 40.73
N GLY A 130 2.48 -17.33 39.78
CA GLY A 130 2.75 -18.75 40.02
C GLY A 130 3.80 -18.98 41.10
N LEU A 131 4.94 -18.28 41.02
CA LEU A 131 6.01 -18.37 42.03
C LEU A 131 5.54 -17.89 43.41
N MET A 132 4.77 -16.79 43.46
CA MET A 132 4.20 -16.27 44.68
C MET A 132 3.22 -17.26 45.33
N GLY A 133 2.44 -17.99 44.52
CA GLY A 133 1.56 -19.06 45.00
C GLY A 133 2.36 -20.18 45.69
N LEU A 134 3.48 -20.60 45.10
CA LEU A 134 4.37 -21.59 45.72
C LEU A 134 5.00 -21.09 47.02
N VAL A 135 5.39 -19.81 47.10
CA VAL A 135 5.91 -19.20 48.32
C VAL A 135 4.84 -19.14 49.41
N ALA A 136 3.61 -18.77 49.05
CA ALA A 136 2.48 -18.74 49.98
C ALA A 136 2.18 -20.13 50.55
N GLU A 137 2.16 -21.15 49.69
CA GLU A 137 1.97 -22.55 50.10
C GLU A 137 3.08 -23.02 51.04
N ALA A 138 4.35 -22.79 50.68
CA ALA A 138 5.50 -23.19 51.51
C ALA A 138 5.52 -22.52 52.89
N ARG A 139 5.01 -21.28 52.99
CA ARG A 139 4.91 -20.52 54.25
C ARG A 139 3.60 -20.80 55.01
N GLY A 140 2.62 -21.47 54.40
CA GLY A 140 1.30 -21.67 54.97
C GLY A 140 0.50 -20.38 55.16
N VAL A 141 0.77 -19.35 54.36
CA VAL A 141 0.08 -18.05 54.42
C VAL A 141 -0.80 -17.85 53.20
N ARG A 142 -1.68 -16.84 53.22
CA ARG A 142 -2.52 -16.53 52.06
C ARG A 142 -1.70 -15.82 50.98
N HIS A 143 -2.03 -16.09 49.73
CA HIS A 143 -1.40 -15.45 48.56
C HIS A 143 -1.37 -13.92 48.66
N VAL A 144 -2.47 -13.32 49.10
CA VAL A 144 -2.62 -11.85 49.28
C VAL A 144 -1.66 -11.27 50.33
N ASP A 145 -1.22 -12.07 51.31
CA ASP A 145 -0.25 -11.62 52.31
C ASP A 145 1.16 -11.55 51.73
N VAL A 146 1.50 -12.51 50.86
CA VAL A 146 2.76 -12.54 50.13
C VAL A 146 2.78 -11.42 49.08
N GLN A 147 1.68 -11.19 48.36
CA GLN A 147 1.52 -10.05 47.43
C GLN A 147 1.83 -8.71 48.10
N ARG A 148 1.24 -8.47 49.27
CA ARG A 148 1.52 -7.26 50.06
C ARG A 148 2.98 -7.16 50.51
N GLU A 149 3.62 -8.27 50.89
CA GLU A 149 5.03 -8.30 51.31
C GLU A 149 5.98 -7.91 50.17
N PHE A 150 5.69 -8.39 48.94
CA PHE A 150 6.47 -8.05 47.75
C PHE A 150 6.02 -6.76 47.05
N GLY A 151 5.02 -6.06 47.61
CA GLY A 151 4.55 -4.77 47.09
C GLY A 151 3.76 -4.85 45.78
N VAL A 152 3.15 -5.99 45.48
CA VAL A 152 2.34 -6.21 44.27
C VAL A 152 0.86 -6.20 44.65
N GLY A 153 0.04 -5.39 43.97
CA GLY A 153 -1.42 -5.36 44.16
C GLY A 153 -2.20 -6.11 43.08
N ASP A 154 -3.52 -6.25 43.29
CA ASP A 154 -4.44 -6.87 42.31
C ASP A 154 -4.58 -6.06 41.00
N GLY A 155 -4.14 -4.79 41.00
CA GLY A 155 -4.17 -3.89 39.85
C GLY A 155 -2.85 -3.77 39.10
N ASP A 156 -1.80 -4.48 39.55
CA ASP A 156 -0.44 -4.40 39.00
C ASP A 156 -0.09 -5.56 38.06
#